data_AF-A0A8B7BV51-F1
#
_entry.id   AF-A0A8B7BV51-F1
#
_cell.length_a   1.000
_cell.length_b   1.000
_cell.length_c   1.000
_cell.angle_alpha   90.00
_cell.angle_beta   90.00
_cell.angle_gamma   90.00
#
_symmetry.space_group_name_H-M   'P 1'
#
loop_
_entity.id
_entity.type
_entity.pdbx_description
1 polymer ?
#
loop_
_entity_poly.entity_id
_entity_poly.type
_entity_poly.pdbx_seq_one_letter_code
_entity_poly.pdbx_strand_id
1 'polypeptide(L)' 'MSSFGMSKGLLEIGKFAVYVIVPIALTYAVTANSKNLQKIMGFHQYVVYPFEGPRPPSPEELREMARNDNNR' A
#
# COMPACT_ATOMS: atom_id res chain seq x y z
N MET A 1 13.59 44.32 -16.15
CA MET A 1 13.15 42.94 -15.86
C MET A 1 14.22 42.32 -14.96
N SER A 2 14.00 42.36 -13.64
CA SER A 2 14.99 42.01 -12.63
C SER A 2 14.97 40.51 -12.30
N SER A 3 16.14 39.88 -12.37
CA SER A 3 16.54 38.57 -11.79
C SER A 3 15.41 37.60 -11.44
N PHE A 4 14.88 36.91 -12.45
CA PHE A 4 13.80 35.93 -12.33
C PHE A 4 14.30 34.47 -12.25
N GLY A 5 15.61 34.25 -12.02
CA GLY A 5 16.28 32.99 -12.39
C GLY A 5 16.76 32.06 -11.28
N MET A 6 16.94 32.51 -10.02
CA MET A 6 17.62 31.68 -8.99
C MET A 6 16.76 31.38 -7.75
N SER A 7 15.94 32.33 -7.32
CA SER A 7 15.05 32.18 -6.16
C SER A 7 13.89 31.21 -6.41
N LYS A 8 13.36 31.14 -7.64
CA LYS A 8 12.33 30.17 -8.02
C LYS A 8 12.86 28.73 -8.00
N GLY A 9 14.06 28.49 -8.54
CA GLY A 9 14.67 27.15 -8.57
C GLY A 9 14.96 26.59 -7.19
N LEU A 10 15.44 27.41 -6.25
CA LEU A 10 15.68 26.97 -4.87
C LEU A 10 14.37 26.59 -4.15
N LEU A 11 13.30 27.35 -4.39
CA LEU A 11 11.99 27.05 -3.82
C LEU A 11 11.37 25.77 -4.40
N GLU A 12 11.61 25.51 -5.68
CA GLU A 12 11.18 24.28 -6.35
C GLU A 12 11.93 23.05 -5.82
N ILE A 13 13.24 23.16 -5.62
CA ILE A 13 14.05 22.09 -4.99
C ILE A 13 13.60 21.84 -3.56
N GLY A 14 13.37 22.89 -2.77
CA GLY A 14 12.85 22.77 -1.40
C GLY A 14 11.48 22.09 -1.37
N LYS A 15 10.58 22.47 -2.27
CA LYS A 15 9.25 21.84 -2.40
C LYS A 15 9.36 20.37 -2.77
N PHE A 16 10.23 20.02 -3.73
CA PHE A 16 10.48 18.64 -4.13
C PHE A 16 11.05 17.83 -2.95
N ALA A 17 12.04 18.36 -2.25
CA ALA A 17 12.63 17.72 -1.08
C ALA A 17 11.57 17.45 0.00
N VAL A 18 10.69 18.41 0.28
CA VAL A 18 9.58 18.23 1.24
C VAL A 18 8.61 17.14 0.77
N TYR A 19 8.22 17.15 -0.52
CA TYR A 19 7.32 16.12 -1.06
C TYR A 19 7.90 14.71 -1.02
N VAL A 20 9.22 14.56 -1.04
CA VAL A 20 9.87 13.25 -0.97
C VAL A 20 10.14 12.86 0.49
N ILE A 21 10.71 13.76 1.28
CA ILE A 21 11.15 13.47 2.66
C ILE A 21 9.95 13.22 3.58
N VAL A 22 8.88 14.02 3.46
CA VAL A 22 7.73 13.89 4.39
C VAL A 22 7.06 12.52 4.29
N PRO A 23 6.68 12.00 3.10
CA PRO A 23 6.11 10.66 3.00
C PRO A 23 7.06 9.55 3.42
N ILE A 24 8.36 9.65 3.10
CA ILE A 24 9.36 8.65 3.47
C ILE A 24 9.53 8.59 4.99
N ALA A 25 9.70 9.75 5.63
CA ALA A 25 9.87 9.85 7.07
C ALA A 25 8.61 9.37 7.81
N LEU A 26 7.43 9.76 7.33
CA LEU A 26 6.15 9.30 7.88
C LEU A 26 6.00 7.78 7.76
N THR A 27 6.33 7.22 6.58
CA THR A 27 6.31 5.77 6.36
C THR A 27 7.26 5.08 7.34
N TYR A 28 8.50 5.54 7.44
CA TYR A 28 9.48 4.96 8.36
C TYR A 28 9.01 5.04 9.81
N ALA A 29 8.51 6.18 10.28
CA ALA A 29 8.02 6.34 11.65
C ALA A 29 6.87 5.38 11.98
N VAL A 30 6.00 5.09 11.00
CA VAL A 30 4.86 4.21 11.15
C VAL A 30 5.26 2.72 11.04
N THR A 31 6.12 2.36 10.10
CA THR A 31 6.43 0.96 9.76
C THR A 31 7.68 0.40 10.42
N ALA A 32 8.59 1.24 10.94
CA ALA A 32 9.82 0.77 11.61
C ALA A 32 9.55 -0.04 12.88
N ASN A 33 8.36 0.08 13.47
CA ASN A 33 7.92 -0.76 14.58
C ASN A 33 6.92 -1.81 14.08
N SER A 34 7.30 -3.09 14.15
CA SER A 34 6.47 -4.22 13.73
C SER A 34 5.11 -4.27 14.45
N LYS A 35 4.99 -3.77 15.68
CA LYS A 35 3.71 -3.71 16.43
C LYS A 35 2.76 -2.66 15.84
N ASN A 36 3.27 -1.50 15.44
CA ASN A 36 2.46 -0.45 14.80
C ASN A 36 2.03 -0.89 13.40
N LEU A 37 2.93 -1.52 12.66
CA LEU A 37 2.64 -2.09 11.35
C LEU A 37 1.54 -3.16 11.45
N GLN A 38 1.64 -4.11 12.39
CA GLN A 38 0.60 -5.13 12.61
C GLN A 38 -0.74 -4.51 13.01
N LYS A 39 -0.74 -3.48 13.87
CA LYS A 39 -1.96 -2.77 14.25
C LYS A 39 -2.62 -2.07 13.04
N ILE A 40 -1.83 -1.52 12.12
CA ILE A 40 -2.34 -0.89 10.90
C ILE A 40 -2.86 -1.93 9.90
N MET A 41 -2.10 -3.02 9.70
CA MET A 41 -2.52 -4.14 8.86
C MET A 41 -3.82 -4.77 9.37
N GLY A 42 -4.03 -4.81 10.69
CA GLY A 42 -5.26 -5.30 11.32
C GLY A 42 -6.52 -4.48 11.03
N PHE A 43 -6.40 -3.26 10.47
CA PHE A 43 -7.57 -2.51 9.97
C PHE A 43 -8.01 -2.96 8.57
N HIS A 44 -7.22 -3.77 7.87
CA HIS A 44 -7.64 -4.39 6.62
C HIS A 44 -8.37 -5.71 6.89
N GLN A 45 -9.51 -5.93 6.26
CA GLN A 45 -10.20 -7.22 6.26
C GLN A 45 -9.50 -8.16 5.27
N TYR A 46 -8.31 -8.65 5.60
CA TYR A 46 -7.78 -9.81 4.91
C TYR A 46 -8.49 -11.05 5.45
N VAL A 47 -8.94 -11.94 4.55
CA VAL A 47 -9.46 -13.25 4.93
C VAL A 47 -8.28 -14.06 5.46
N VAL A 48 -8.10 -14.07 6.78
CA VAL A 48 -7.24 -15.05 7.42
C VAL A 48 -7.98 -16.37 7.36
N TYR A 49 -7.55 -17.27 6.49
CA TYR A 49 -7.97 -18.65 6.63
C TYR A 49 -7.47 -19.13 8.00
N PRO A 50 -8.37 -19.57 8.89
CA PRO A 50 -7.94 -20.19 10.14
C PRO A 50 -7.00 -21.34 9.79
N PHE A 51 -5.97 -21.58 10.61
CA PHE A 51 -4.98 -22.62 10.33
C PHE A 51 -5.61 -24.02 10.23
N GLU A 52 -6.73 -24.23 10.94
CA GLU A 52 -7.56 -25.45 10.90
C GLU A 52 -8.60 -25.44 9.77
N GLY A 53 -8.71 -24.35 9.01
CA GLY A 53 -9.66 -24.21 7.92
C GLY A 53 -9.30 -25.06 6.71
N PRO A 54 -10.29 -25.47 5.90
CA PRO A 54 -10.01 -26.12 4.63
C PRO A 54 -9.10 -25.22 3.79
N ARG A 55 -8.11 -25.82 3.13
CA ARG A 55 -7.22 -25.08 2.23
C ARG A 55 -8.07 -24.33 1.20
N PRO A 56 -7.71 -23.09 0.84
CA PRO A 56 -8.42 -22.38 -0.21
C PRO A 56 -8.44 -23.22 -1.49
N PRO A 57 -9.55 -23.20 -2.24
CA PRO A 57 -9.67 -23.94 -3.49
C PRO A 57 -8.60 -23.51 -4.48
N SER A 58 -8.15 -24.45 -5.31
CA SER A 58 -7.11 -24.17 -6.31
C SER A 58 -7.65 -23.25 -7.42
N PRO A 59 -6.78 -22.53 -8.14
CA PRO A 59 -7.20 -21.71 -9.28
C PRO A 59 -7.97 -22.48 -10.37
N GLU A 60 -7.72 -23.79 -10.51
CA GLU A 60 -8.44 -24.65 -11.45
C GLU A 60 -9.85 -24.95 -10.95
N GLU A 61 -9.98 -25.33 -9.68
CA GLU A 61 -11.28 -25.55 -9.03
C GLU A 61 -12.15 -24.28 -9.07
N LEU A 62 -11.55 -23.09 -8.87
CA LEU A 62 -12.25 -21.81 -8.99
C LEU A 62 -12.77 -21.55 -10.41
N ARG A 63 -12.00 -21.93 -11.44
CA ARG A 63 -12.42 -21.80 -12.84
C ARG A 63 -13.57 -22.76 -13.17
N GLU A 64 -13.54 -23.96 -12.62
CA GLU A 64 -14.63 -24.93 -12.78
C GLU A 64 -15.90 -24.48 -12.03
N MET A 65 -15.75 -23.96 -10.81
CA MET A 65 -16.86 -23.37 -10.06
C MET A 65 -17.51 -22.22 -10.85
N ALA A 66 -16.71 -21.31 -11.42
CA ALA A 66 -17.23 -20.21 -12.23
C ALA A 66 -17.94 -20.68 -13.52
N ARG A 67 -17.44 -21.75 -14.16
CA ARG A 67 -18.11 -22.36 -15.32
C ARG A 67 -19.44 -22.99 -14.95
N ASN A 68 -19.51 -23.67 -13.81
CA ASN A 68 -20.72 -24.33 -13.33
C ASN A 68 -21.78 -23.32 -12.86
N ASP A 69 -21.35 -22.19 -12.26
CA ASP A 69 -22.25 -21.12 -11.81
C ASP A 69 -22.92 -20.39 -12.98
N ASN A 70 -22.18 -20.17 -14.08
CA ASN A 70 -22.71 -19.58 -15.31
C ASN A 70 -23.64 -20.51 -16.10
N ASN A 71 -23.73 -21.79 -15.71
CA ASN A 71 -24.52 -22.81 -16.40
C ASN A 71 -25.73 -23.28 -15.56
N ARG A 72 -26.01 -22.58 -14.45
CA ARG A 72 -27.25 -22.68 -13.65
C ARG A 72 -28.20 -21.56 -14.03
#